data_AF-A0A498EN06-F1
#
_entry.id   AF-A0A498EN06-F1
#
_cell.length_a   1.000
_cell.length_b   1.000
_cell.length_c   1.000
_cell.angle_alpha   90.00
_cell.angle_beta   90.00
_cell.angle_gamma   90.00
#
_symmetry.space_group_name_H-M   'P 1'
#
loop_
_entity.id
_entity.type
_entity.pdbx_description
1 polymer ?
#
loop_
_entity_poly.entity_id
_entity_poly.type
_entity_poly.pdbx_seq_one_letter_code
_entity_poly.pdbx_strand_id
1 'polypeptide(L)'
;MESYDPEAGWKRDVCNRISSPRSLGNLLASQRDHRSLTIREHRNTNHYRIHESSRGVQPLDVEAIEDLFELPCMANMAERLHEKKPVRKDLYNFARMVMWLPQYQDSDLETIVADLKGVFSRWPWYDEQVTDYQIRYEFSNTIGGDTPLPMNCDNDDMQRYCIGQEQCPYSIWGSLPFPDEMYDQLSGAEGNGNEL
;
A
#
# COMPACT_ATOMS: atom_id res chain seq x y z
N MET A 1 23.27 18.17 14.45
CA MET A 1 23.06 17.09 13.47
C MET A 1 24.43 16.75 12.92
N GLU A 2 24.90 15.53 13.15
CA GLU A 2 26.22 15.09 12.72
C GLU A 2 26.20 14.90 11.19
N SER A 3 27.16 15.49 10.48
CA SER A 3 27.23 15.36 9.02
C SER A 3 27.65 13.93 8.68
N TYR A 4 26.89 13.25 7.84
CA TYR A 4 27.26 11.93 7.33
C TYR A 4 28.65 11.98 6.67
N ASP A 5 29.60 11.16 7.15
CA ASP A 5 30.93 11.03 6.56
C ASP A 5 31.03 9.73 5.72
N PRO A 6 31.04 9.83 4.38
CA PRO A 6 31.10 8.66 3.49
C PRO A 6 32.48 7.97 3.52
N GLU A 7 32.49 6.74 4.04
CA GLU A 7 33.68 5.88 4.12
C GLU A 7 34.20 5.40 2.75
N ALA A 8 33.29 5.18 1.78
CA ALA A 8 33.62 4.64 0.47
C ALA A 8 33.63 5.73 -0.64
N GLY A 9 34.53 5.59 -1.62
CA GLY A 9 34.68 6.58 -2.71
C GLY A 9 33.39 6.83 -3.50
N TRP A 10 32.64 5.78 -3.85
CA TRP A 10 31.36 5.94 -4.55
C TRP A 10 30.30 6.66 -3.69
N LYS A 11 30.35 6.51 -2.35
CA LYS A 11 29.45 7.24 -1.44
C LYS A 11 29.79 8.73 -1.43
N ARG A 12 31.08 9.09 -1.44
CA ARG A 12 31.53 10.49 -1.62
C ARG A 12 31.04 11.07 -2.93
N ASP A 13 31.17 10.32 -4.02
CA ASP A 13 30.75 10.77 -5.35
C ASP A 13 29.23 11.01 -5.40
N VAL A 14 28.45 10.13 -4.76
CA VAL A 14 27.00 10.33 -4.60
C VAL A 14 26.72 11.57 -3.76
N CYS A 15 27.31 11.72 -2.57
CA CYS A 15 27.15 12.88 -1.70
C CYS A 15 27.49 14.20 -2.43
N ASN A 16 28.56 14.22 -3.21
CA ASN A 16 28.95 15.38 -4.02
C ASN A 16 27.90 15.69 -5.09
N ARG A 17 27.31 14.67 -5.72
CA ARG A 17 26.22 14.83 -6.70
C ARG A 17 24.93 15.34 -6.06
N ILE A 18 24.59 14.92 -4.84
CA ILE A 18 23.39 15.36 -4.10
C ILE A 18 23.67 16.46 -3.07
N SER A 19 24.73 17.24 -3.28
CA SER A 19 25.24 18.26 -2.36
C SER A 19 24.29 19.43 -2.04
N SER A 20 23.14 19.53 -2.71
CA SER A 20 22.13 20.56 -2.45
C SER A 20 20.73 20.09 -2.85
N PRO A 21 19.66 20.71 -2.31
CA PRO A 21 18.29 20.44 -2.77
C PRO A 21 18.12 20.63 -4.29
N ARG A 22 18.82 21.60 -4.89
CA ARG A 22 18.79 21.85 -6.33
C ARG A 22 19.46 20.73 -7.13
N SER A 23 20.60 20.23 -6.67
CA SER A 23 21.30 19.13 -7.37
C SER A 23 20.56 17.81 -7.22
N LEU A 24 19.94 17.55 -6.07
CA LEU A 24 19.01 16.44 -5.90
C LEU A 24 17.82 16.56 -6.87
N GLY A 25 17.18 17.73 -6.94
CA GLY A 25 16.07 17.96 -7.88
C GLY A 25 16.45 17.74 -9.35
N ASN A 26 17.61 18.22 -9.77
CA ASN A 26 18.13 17.98 -11.14
C ASN A 26 18.42 16.50 -11.39
N LEU A 27 18.97 15.80 -10.40
CA LEU A 27 19.25 14.36 -10.51
C LEU A 27 17.94 13.58 -10.69
N LEU A 28 16.93 13.85 -9.86
CA LEU A 28 15.63 13.17 -9.96
C LEU A 28 14.92 13.52 -11.28
N ALA A 29 14.96 14.78 -11.70
CA ALA A 29 14.41 15.19 -13.00
C ALA A 29 15.12 14.53 -14.20
N SER A 30 16.38 14.11 -14.06
CA SER A 30 17.10 13.35 -15.10
C SER A 30 16.72 11.87 -15.19
N GLN A 31 16.02 11.36 -14.17
CA GLN A 31 15.62 9.96 -14.04
C GLN A 31 14.10 9.79 -14.22
N ARG A 32 13.44 10.69 -14.97
CA ARG A 32 11.98 10.69 -15.19
C ARG A 32 11.40 9.34 -15.60
N ASP A 33 12.17 8.56 -16.35
CA ASP A 33 11.74 7.26 -16.88
C ASP A 33 12.10 6.08 -15.95
N HIS A 34 12.70 6.35 -14.78
CA HIS A 34 13.10 5.31 -13.85
C HIS A 34 11.88 4.76 -13.11
N ARG A 35 11.62 3.45 -13.24
CA ARG A 35 10.44 2.75 -12.67
C ARG A 35 10.17 3.00 -11.18
N SER A 36 11.22 3.27 -10.42
CA SER A 36 11.14 3.51 -8.96
C SER A 36 10.99 5.00 -8.61
N LEU A 37 10.77 5.88 -9.59
CA LEU A 37 10.62 7.32 -9.37
C LEU A 37 9.30 7.80 -9.96
N THR A 38 8.41 8.31 -9.12
CA THR A 38 7.21 9.03 -9.56
C THR A 38 7.42 10.53 -9.38
N ILE A 39 7.05 11.31 -10.40
CA ILE A 39 7.14 12.77 -10.39
C ILE A 39 5.74 13.32 -10.60
N ARG A 40 5.19 13.99 -9.59
CA ARG A 40 3.91 14.70 -9.69
C ARG A 40 4.17 16.20 -9.82
N GLU A 41 3.69 16.80 -10.90
CA GLU A 41 3.77 18.25 -11.11
C GLU A 41 2.62 18.92 -10.36
N HIS A 42 2.91 19.71 -9.33
CA HIS A 42 1.91 20.45 -8.57
C HIS A 42 2.18 21.95 -8.63
N ARG A 43 1.36 22.66 -9.43
CA ARG A 43 1.51 24.10 -9.72
C ARG A 43 2.91 24.44 -10.26
N ASN A 44 3.77 25.05 -9.43
CA ASN A 44 5.12 25.48 -9.79
C ASN A 44 6.21 24.59 -9.14
N THR A 45 5.83 23.47 -8.52
CA THR A 45 6.76 22.60 -7.79
C THR A 45 6.57 21.14 -8.19
N ASN A 46 7.68 20.43 -8.38
CA ASN A 46 7.68 18.99 -8.62
C ASN A 46 7.76 18.25 -7.28
N HIS A 47 6.87 17.31 -7.06
CA HIS A 47 6.92 16.37 -5.94
C HIS A 47 7.51 15.06 -6.44
N TYR A 48 8.59 14.61 -5.81
CA TYR A 48 9.30 13.40 -6.18
C TYR A 48 9.03 12.32 -5.13
N ARG A 49 8.63 11.13 -5.56
CA ARG A 49 8.51 9.93 -4.71
C ARG A 49 9.44 8.86 -5.23
N ILE A 50 10.40 8.45 -4.41
CA ILE A 50 11.29 7.32 -4.68
C ILE A 50 10.66 6.11 -4.02
N HIS A 51 10.25 5.13 -4.81
CA HIS A 51 9.71 3.87 -4.33
C HIS A 51 10.84 2.88 -4.08
N GLU A 52 10.69 2.06 -3.05
CA GLU A 52 11.53 0.88 -2.89
C GLU A 52 11.13 -0.12 -3.98
N SER A 53 11.89 -0.19 -5.08
CA SER A 53 11.62 -1.23 -6.07
C SER A 53 12.13 -2.56 -5.54
N SER A 54 11.23 -3.32 -4.94
CA SER A 54 11.32 -4.77 -4.98
C SER A 54 11.51 -5.17 -6.46
N ARG A 55 12.62 -5.84 -6.78
CA ARG A 55 13.01 -6.10 -8.18
C ARG A 55 11.88 -6.82 -8.91
N GLY A 56 11.27 -6.15 -9.89
CA GLY A 56 10.32 -6.77 -10.82
C GLY A 56 8.85 -6.47 -10.56
N VAL A 57 8.52 -5.75 -9.49
CA VAL A 57 7.13 -5.35 -9.19
C VAL A 57 6.83 -3.96 -9.78
N GLN A 58 5.68 -3.82 -10.42
CA GLN A 58 5.16 -2.54 -10.91
C GLN A 58 4.48 -1.77 -9.79
N PRO A 59 4.81 -0.49 -9.57
CA PRO A 59 4.07 0.35 -8.63
C PRO A 59 2.65 0.59 -9.16
N LEU A 60 1.70 0.74 -8.23
CA LEU A 60 0.33 1.16 -8.51
C LEU A 60 0.13 2.55 -7.92
N ASP A 61 -0.29 3.50 -8.74
CA ASP A 61 -0.71 4.80 -8.22
C ASP A 61 -2.17 4.71 -7.75
N VAL A 62 -2.44 5.23 -6.55
CA VAL A 62 -3.76 5.13 -5.92
C VAL A 62 -4.24 6.55 -5.62
N GLU A 63 -5.18 7.03 -6.41
CA GLU A 63 -5.84 8.33 -6.26
C GLU A 63 -7.25 8.17 -5.65
N ALA A 64 -7.90 7.03 -5.93
CA ALA A 64 -9.19 6.62 -5.37
C ALA A 64 -9.12 5.18 -4.82
N ILE A 65 -10.04 4.82 -3.93
CA ILE A 65 -10.10 3.45 -3.38
C ILE A 65 -10.28 2.42 -4.50
N GLU A 66 -11.03 2.77 -5.54
CA GLU A 66 -11.31 1.91 -6.68
C GLU A 66 -10.06 1.50 -7.47
N ASP A 67 -8.98 2.28 -7.40
CA ASP A 67 -7.73 1.94 -8.07
C ASP A 67 -7.11 0.67 -7.49
N LEU A 68 -7.48 0.29 -6.24
CA LEU A 68 -7.10 -1.02 -5.68
C LEU A 68 -7.60 -2.20 -6.52
N PHE A 69 -8.66 -2.03 -7.33
CA PHE A 69 -9.15 -3.06 -8.25
C PHE A 69 -8.30 -3.20 -9.51
N GLU A 70 -7.31 -2.33 -9.76
CA GLU A 70 -6.31 -2.55 -10.81
C GLU A 70 -5.36 -3.71 -10.47
N LEU A 71 -5.23 -4.05 -9.17
CA LEU A 71 -4.59 -5.30 -8.78
C LEU A 71 -5.41 -6.49 -9.32
N PRO A 72 -4.81 -7.47 -10.01
CA PRO A 72 -5.56 -8.61 -10.55
C PRO A 72 -6.33 -9.39 -9.48
N CYS A 73 -5.78 -9.55 -8.27
CA CYS A 73 -6.48 -10.18 -7.15
C CYS A 73 -7.65 -9.31 -6.63
N MET A 74 -7.44 -7.98 -6.58
CA MET A 74 -8.41 -6.87 -6.61
C MET A 74 -9.66 -7.19 -7.43
N ALA A 75 -9.44 -7.18 -8.74
CA ALA A 75 -10.45 -7.40 -9.76
C ALA A 75 -11.16 -8.74 -9.58
N ASN A 76 -10.41 -9.83 -9.40
CA ASN A 76 -10.99 -11.18 -9.23
C ASN A 76 -11.91 -11.26 -8.00
N MET A 77 -11.55 -10.61 -6.89
CA MET A 77 -12.43 -10.49 -5.73
C MET A 77 -13.68 -9.71 -6.09
N ALA A 78 -13.54 -8.54 -6.72
CA ALA A 78 -14.67 -7.69 -7.10
C ALA A 78 -15.67 -8.40 -8.04
N GLU A 79 -15.18 -9.17 -9.01
CA GLU A 79 -16.00 -10.00 -9.89
C GLU A 79 -16.75 -11.07 -9.10
N ARG A 80 -16.06 -11.84 -8.26
CA ARG A 80 -16.69 -12.87 -7.43
C ARG A 80 -17.77 -12.28 -6.52
N LEU A 81 -17.55 -11.08 -5.98
CA LEU A 81 -18.50 -10.41 -5.09
C LEU A 81 -19.82 -10.03 -5.79
N HIS A 82 -19.87 -9.97 -7.12
CA HIS A 82 -21.14 -9.81 -7.85
C HIS A 82 -21.99 -11.08 -7.82
N GLU A 83 -21.35 -12.24 -7.83
CA GLU A 83 -22.01 -13.54 -7.89
C GLU A 83 -22.25 -14.16 -6.51
N LYS A 84 -21.36 -13.89 -5.56
CA LYS A 84 -21.31 -14.53 -4.25
C LYS A 84 -21.14 -13.48 -3.15
N LYS A 85 -21.79 -13.72 -2.02
CA LYS A 85 -21.56 -12.91 -0.82
C LYS A 85 -20.08 -12.99 -0.38
N PRO A 86 -19.52 -11.90 0.17
CA PRO A 86 -18.19 -11.91 0.73
C PRO A 86 -18.12 -12.87 1.90
N VAL A 87 -16.97 -13.48 2.10
CA VAL A 87 -16.63 -13.92 3.45
C VAL A 87 -16.06 -12.74 4.23
N ARG A 88 -16.13 -12.80 5.56
CA ARG A 88 -15.65 -11.73 6.45
C ARG A 88 -14.23 -11.25 6.09
N LYS A 89 -13.33 -12.19 5.78
CA LYS A 89 -11.93 -11.92 5.44
C LYS A 89 -11.76 -11.11 4.15
N ASP A 90 -12.69 -11.22 3.19
CA ASP A 90 -12.64 -10.42 1.96
C ASP A 90 -12.79 -8.92 2.29
N LEU A 91 -13.82 -8.59 3.08
CA LEU A 91 -14.10 -7.21 3.49
C LEU A 91 -13.00 -6.66 4.39
N TYR A 92 -12.50 -7.48 5.31
CA TYR A 92 -11.46 -7.08 6.24
C TYR A 92 -10.16 -6.79 5.52
N ASN A 93 -9.78 -7.62 4.52
CA ASN A 93 -8.57 -7.35 3.77
C ASN A 93 -8.64 -6.02 3.04
N PHE A 94 -9.75 -5.78 2.36
CA PHE A 94 -9.96 -4.54 1.62
C PHE A 94 -9.94 -3.32 2.54
N ALA A 95 -10.61 -3.40 3.70
CA ALA A 95 -10.59 -2.34 4.70
C ALA A 95 -9.18 -2.06 5.24
N ARG A 96 -8.37 -3.09 5.51
CA ARG A 96 -6.97 -2.94 5.93
C ARG A 96 -6.13 -2.25 4.86
N MET A 97 -6.27 -2.66 3.60
CA MET A 97 -5.56 -2.01 2.50
C MET A 97 -5.89 -0.52 2.46
N VAL A 98 -7.18 -0.17 2.54
CA VAL A 98 -7.63 1.24 2.51
C VAL A 98 -7.09 2.04 3.69
N MET A 99 -7.16 1.51 4.92
CA MET A 99 -6.63 2.19 6.11
C MET A 99 -5.14 2.55 5.99
N TRP A 100 -4.36 1.69 5.34
CA TRP A 100 -2.93 1.93 5.14
C TRP A 100 -2.61 2.85 3.96
N LEU A 101 -3.59 3.31 3.18
CA LEU A 101 -3.32 4.23 2.09
C LEU A 101 -2.96 5.64 2.61
N PRO A 102 -2.02 6.35 1.96
CA PRO A 102 -1.54 7.66 2.42
C PRO A 102 -2.64 8.70 2.66
N GLN A 103 -3.68 8.72 1.83
CA GLN A 103 -4.78 9.68 1.96
C GLN A 103 -5.61 9.49 3.24
N TYR A 104 -5.54 8.32 3.88
CA TYR A 104 -6.31 8.01 5.08
C TYR A 104 -5.50 8.09 6.37
N GLN A 105 -4.19 8.36 6.31
CA GLN A 105 -3.33 8.43 7.49
C GLN A 105 -3.72 9.56 8.46
N ASP A 106 -4.16 10.70 7.93
CA ASP A 106 -4.65 11.84 8.72
C ASP A 106 -6.18 11.97 8.71
N SER A 107 -6.88 11.00 8.12
CA SER A 107 -8.35 11.03 8.02
C SER A 107 -8.98 10.49 9.30
N ASP A 108 -10.16 11.01 9.64
CA ASP A 108 -10.96 10.43 10.71
C ASP A 108 -11.59 9.08 10.28
N LEU A 109 -11.90 8.26 11.29
CA LEU A 109 -12.48 6.94 11.08
C LEU A 109 -13.82 7.01 10.31
N GLU A 110 -14.61 8.05 10.55
CA GLU A 110 -15.92 8.22 9.93
C GLU A 110 -15.80 8.41 8.41
N THR A 111 -14.80 9.16 7.97
CA THR A 111 -14.47 9.38 6.57
C THR A 111 -14.09 8.07 5.90
N ILE A 112 -13.18 7.29 6.51
CA ILE A 112 -12.74 5.99 5.98
C ILE A 112 -13.93 5.03 5.87
N VAL A 113 -14.77 4.97 6.91
CA VAL A 113 -15.97 4.11 6.94
C VAL A 113 -16.97 4.53 5.86
N ALA A 114 -17.22 5.83 5.70
CA ALA A 114 -18.13 6.34 4.68
C ALA A 114 -17.67 5.98 3.26
N ASP A 115 -16.38 6.16 2.97
CA ASP A 115 -15.81 5.84 1.66
C ASP A 115 -15.86 4.33 1.37
N LEU A 116 -15.46 3.49 2.33
CA LEU A 116 -15.58 2.04 2.21
C LEU A 116 -17.02 1.57 1.99
N LYS A 117 -18.00 2.17 2.68
CA LYS A 117 -19.42 1.89 2.45
C LYS A 117 -19.85 2.32 1.05
N GLY A 118 -19.34 3.46 0.56
CA GLY A 118 -19.52 3.92 -0.81
C GLY A 118 -19.08 2.85 -1.82
N VAL A 119 -17.88 2.29 -1.63
CA VAL A 119 -17.37 1.21 -2.50
C VAL A 119 -18.18 -0.07 -2.35
N PHE A 120 -18.48 -0.51 -1.12
CA PHE A 120 -19.23 -1.74 -0.89
C PHE A 120 -20.68 -1.69 -1.38
N SER A 121 -21.27 -0.49 -1.53
CA SER A 121 -22.63 -0.31 -2.06
C SER A 121 -22.80 -0.77 -3.52
N ARG A 122 -21.70 -1.06 -4.22
CA ARG A 122 -21.70 -1.54 -5.62
C ARG A 122 -22.23 -2.97 -5.76
N TRP A 123 -22.24 -3.76 -4.68
CA TRP A 123 -22.63 -5.16 -4.74
C TRP A 123 -24.03 -5.43 -4.16
N PRO A 124 -24.78 -6.39 -4.72
CA PRO A 124 -26.18 -6.63 -4.36
C PRO A 124 -26.41 -7.15 -2.95
N TRP A 125 -25.35 -7.65 -2.29
CA TRP A 125 -25.42 -8.14 -0.92
C TRP A 125 -25.20 -7.04 0.13
N TYR A 126 -24.85 -5.82 -0.30
CA TYR A 126 -24.58 -4.71 0.60
C TYR A 126 -25.76 -4.44 1.52
N ASP A 127 -25.44 -4.40 2.81
CA ASP A 127 -26.33 -3.91 3.86
C ASP A 127 -25.56 -2.87 4.65
N GLU A 128 -26.10 -1.66 4.75
CA GLU A 128 -25.42 -0.53 5.34
C GLU A 128 -25.04 -0.77 6.81
N GLN A 129 -25.95 -1.32 7.61
CA GLN A 129 -25.73 -1.50 9.05
C GLN A 129 -24.73 -2.62 9.32
N VAL A 130 -24.86 -3.74 8.60
CA VAL A 130 -23.93 -4.87 8.69
C VAL A 130 -22.54 -4.43 8.24
N THR A 131 -22.45 -3.70 7.13
CA THR A 131 -21.16 -3.26 6.57
C THR A 131 -20.46 -2.28 7.51
N ASP A 132 -21.19 -1.28 8.02
CA ASP A 132 -20.66 -0.32 9.01
C ASP A 132 -20.10 -1.04 10.24
N TYR A 133 -20.88 -1.97 10.81
CA TYR A 133 -20.44 -2.78 11.94
C TYR A 133 -19.19 -3.61 11.63
N GLN A 134 -19.13 -4.29 10.47
CA GLN A 134 -17.98 -5.12 10.11
C GLN A 134 -16.71 -4.29 9.91
N ILE A 135 -16.79 -3.13 9.26
CA ILE A 135 -15.63 -2.24 9.05
C ILE A 135 -15.12 -1.72 10.40
N ARG A 136 -16.01 -1.19 11.24
CA ARG A 136 -15.62 -0.66 12.55
C ARG A 136 -15.04 -1.74 13.45
N TYR A 137 -15.63 -2.93 13.41
CA TYR A 137 -15.09 -4.07 14.14
C TYR A 137 -13.66 -4.37 13.71
N GLU A 138 -13.39 -4.41 12.40
CA GLU A 138 -12.04 -4.64 11.88
C GLU A 138 -11.06 -3.56 12.33
N PHE A 139 -11.45 -2.29 12.27
CA PHE A 139 -10.60 -1.17 12.69
C PHE A 139 -10.41 -1.08 14.21
N SER A 140 -11.31 -1.65 15.00
CA SER A 140 -11.15 -1.76 16.46
C SER A 140 -10.30 -2.95 16.88
N ASN A 141 -10.05 -3.90 15.96
CA ASN A 141 -9.36 -5.14 16.26
C ASN A 141 -7.85 -4.96 16.10
N THR A 142 -7.07 -5.47 17.04
CA THR A 142 -5.60 -5.50 16.95
C THR A 142 -5.12 -6.95 16.97
N ILE A 143 -3.97 -7.21 16.32
CA ILE A 143 -3.32 -8.51 16.35
C ILE A 143 -1.98 -8.31 17.05
N GLY A 144 -1.79 -8.94 18.21
CA GLY A 144 -0.58 -8.74 19.00
C GLY A 144 -0.42 -7.32 19.59
N GLY A 145 -1.47 -6.50 19.55
CA GLY A 145 -1.42 -5.08 19.93
C GLY A 145 -1.27 -4.13 18.75
N ASP A 146 -0.95 -4.66 17.56
CA ASP A 146 -0.70 -3.87 16.36
C ASP A 146 -1.92 -3.78 15.44
N THR A 147 -1.94 -2.73 14.62
CA THR A 147 -2.92 -2.56 13.54
C THR A 147 -2.76 -3.70 12.54
N PRO A 148 -3.84 -4.44 12.22
CA PRO A 148 -3.73 -5.59 11.33
C PRO A 148 -3.21 -5.23 9.93
N LEU A 149 -2.19 -5.95 9.48
CA LEU A 149 -1.60 -5.77 8.15
C LEU A 149 -2.52 -6.31 7.03
N PRO A 150 -2.50 -5.69 5.83
CA PRO A 150 -3.15 -6.25 4.65
C PRO A 150 -2.59 -7.63 4.32
N MET A 151 -3.47 -8.57 4.00
CA MET A 151 -3.12 -9.92 3.55
C MET A 151 -2.61 -9.86 2.10
N ASN A 152 -1.41 -10.41 1.88
CA ASN A 152 -0.82 -10.56 0.55
C ASN A 152 -1.32 -11.86 -0.14
N CYS A 153 -0.83 -12.16 -1.34
CA CYS A 153 -1.23 -13.36 -2.08
C CYS A 153 -0.74 -14.69 -1.52
N ASP A 154 0.27 -14.67 -0.64
CA ASP A 154 0.76 -15.88 0.03
C ASP A 154 -0.17 -16.32 1.17
N ASN A 155 -1.11 -15.45 1.58
CA ASN A 155 -2.11 -15.77 2.57
C ASN A 155 -3.20 -16.70 1.99
N ASP A 156 -3.56 -17.77 2.72
CA ASP A 156 -4.56 -18.75 2.31
C ASP A 156 -5.94 -18.15 1.98
N ASP A 157 -6.36 -17.10 2.71
CA ASP A 157 -7.63 -16.41 2.44
C ASP A 157 -7.64 -15.69 1.09
N MET A 158 -6.45 -15.32 0.58
CA MET A 158 -6.25 -14.56 -0.66
C MET A 158 -5.94 -15.43 -1.88
N GLN A 159 -5.44 -16.66 -1.69
CA GLN A 159 -5.03 -17.56 -2.78
C GLN A 159 -6.14 -17.77 -3.83
N ARG A 160 -7.42 -17.79 -3.43
CA ARG A 160 -8.56 -17.93 -4.35
C ARG A 160 -8.71 -16.80 -5.36
N TYR A 161 -8.10 -15.64 -5.10
CA TYR A 161 -8.14 -14.45 -5.96
C TYR A 161 -6.82 -14.23 -6.70
N CYS A 162 -5.71 -14.74 -6.17
CA CYS A 162 -4.37 -14.57 -6.73
C CYS A 162 -4.05 -15.59 -7.83
N ILE A 163 -4.93 -15.69 -8.83
CA ILE A 163 -4.77 -16.61 -9.96
C ILE A 163 -3.57 -16.15 -10.81
N GLY A 164 -2.61 -17.05 -11.02
CA GLY A 164 -1.42 -16.75 -11.82
C GLY A 164 -0.42 -15.81 -11.13
N GLN A 165 -0.36 -15.81 -9.80
CA GLN A 165 0.55 -14.99 -8.98
C GLN A 165 1.99 -14.95 -9.52
N GLU A 166 2.54 -16.08 -9.97
CA GLU A 166 3.92 -16.18 -10.51
C GLU A 166 4.18 -15.32 -11.76
N GLN A 167 3.12 -14.91 -12.46
CA GLN A 167 3.20 -14.05 -13.65
C GLN A 167 2.57 -12.67 -13.40
N CYS A 168 2.14 -12.39 -12.17
CA CYS A 168 1.53 -11.11 -11.81
C CYS A 168 2.64 -10.05 -11.71
N PRO A 169 2.54 -8.93 -12.44
CA PRO A 169 3.53 -7.85 -12.34
C PRO A 169 3.39 -7.03 -11.05
N TYR A 170 2.35 -7.28 -10.25
CA TYR A 170 2.05 -6.58 -9.00
C TYR A 170 2.25 -7.47 -7.78
N SER A 171 2.56 -6.83 -6.65
CA SER A 171 2.55 -7.42 -5.31
C SER A 171 1.81 -6.47 -4.38
N ILE A 172 0.92 -6.97 -3.51
CA ILE A 172 0.15 -6.10 -2.61
C ILE A 172 1.07 -5.19 -1.78
N TRP A 173 2.13 -5.75 -1.17
CA TRP A 173 3.11 -4.98 -0.38
C TRP A 173 4.22 -4.35 -1.21
N GLY A 174 4.33 -4.64 -2.52
CA GLY A 174 5.37 -4.06 -3.38
C GLY A 174 4.86 -2.98 -4.33
N SER A 175 3.56 -2.99 -4.62
CA SER A 175 2.92 -2.12 -5.61
C SER A 175 2.18 -0.97 -4.96
N LEU A 176 1.56 -1.19 -3.79
CA LEU A 176 0.74 -0.17 -3.15
C LEU A 176 1.59 0.83 -2.37
N PRO A 177 1.19 2.11 -2.33
CA PRO A 177 1.97 3.19 -1.74
C PRO A 177 1.79 3.24 -0.21
N PHE A 178 1.87 2.09 0.47
CA PHE A 178 1.76 2.04 1.92
C PHE A 178 2.92 2.79 2.61
N PRO A 179 2.70 3.38 3.80
CA PRO A 179 3.73 4.12 4.53
C PRO A 179 4.75 3.17 5.18
N ASP A 180 5.96 3.69 5.45
CA ASP A 180 7.07 2.96 6.08
C ASP A 180 6.67 2.31 7.42
N GLU A 181 5.81 2.97 8.21
CA GLU A 181 5.28 2.45 9.49
C GLU A 181 4.62 1.07 9.34
N MET A 182 3.96 0.81 8.21
CA MET A 182 3.36 -0.49 7.93
C MET A 182 4.43 -1.59 7.80
N TYR A 183 5.54 -1.26 7.13
CA TYR A 183 6.65 -2.19 6.92
C TYR A 183 7.52 -2.36 8.17
N ASP A 184 7.59 -1.34 9.03
CA ASP A 184 8.28 -1.43 10.32
C ASP A 184 7.68 -2.58 11.18
N GLN A 185 6.36 -2.82 11.10
CA GLN A 185 5.70 -3.94 11.79
C GLN A 185 6.18 -5.32 11.29
N LEU A 186 6.50 -5.45 10.01
CA LEU A 186 7.06 -6.69 9.45
C LEU A 186 8.47 -6.94 9.99
N SER A 187 9.29 -5.88 10.07
CA SER A 187 10.66 -5.98 10.58
C SER A 187 10.72 -6.32 12.09
N GLY A 188 9.76 -5.81 12.87
CA GLY A 188 9.62 -6.13 14.29
C GLY A 188 9.18 -7.58 14.55
N ALA A 189 8.38 -8.15 13.64
CA ALA A 189 7.92 -9.54 13.73
C ALA A 189 9.05 -10.56 13.51
N GLU A 190 10.04 -10.25 12.65
CA GLU A 190 11.22 -11.10 12.45
C GLU A 190 12.13 -11.17 13.69
N GLY A 191 12.05 -10.19 14.60
CA GLY A 191 12.76 -10.17 15.88
C GLY A 191 12.14 -11.06 16.98
N ASN A 192 10.87 -11.45 16.82
CA ASN A 192 10.13 -12.28 17.79
C ASN A 192 9.89 -13.72 17.30
N GLY A 193 10.63 -14.15 16.27
CA GLY A 193 10.56 -15.49 15.67
C GLY A 193 11.15 -16.62 16.52
N ASN A 194 10.70 -16.76 17.77
CA ASN A 194 10.78 -18.00 18.53
C ASN A 194 9.54 -18.09 19.44
N GLU A 195 8.45 -18.63 18.90
CA GLU A 195 7.59 -19.65 19.54
C GLU A 195 6.39 -19.90 18.61
N LEU A 196 6.54 -20.98 17.82
CA LEU A 196 5.43 -21.72 17.20
C LEU A 196 4.66 -22.50 18.28
#